data_AF-A0AAW0ELJ0-F1
#
_entry.id   AF-A0AAW0ELJ0-F1
#
_cell.length_a   1.000
_cell.length_b   1.000
_cell.length_c   1.000
_cell.angle_alpha   90.00
_cell.angle_beta   90.00
_cell.angle_gamma   90.00
#
_symmetry.space_group_name_H-M   'P 1'
#
loop_
_entity.id
_entity.type
_entity.pdbx_description
1 polymer ?
#
loop_
_entity_poly.entity_id
_entity_poly.type
_entity_poly.pdbx_seq_one_letter_code
_entity_poly.pdbx_strand_id
1 'polypeptide(L)'
;MNTHPFGLVRPLSSVLHRSLRRFLLDQQSDMPHVVSEGLGTYGSYEQVPHAEMLELLLKTLKSATGRNTTVLTSNGLYFSLYGVRRVFTGVRRFPVTTPEMVKLKRDVELAIVRDIARLSMDDLSSADVGILCGCLSYLTEWDSVEELLRRFPLRETISMQSAEEQRDLVLNVCSADVTSLASAAPGRAAGPVRHATELLHRFQGTERVWQQCRDSLTATSLPLRVAHGGGSGAAPHTTVEARDSHAMACVLYVASLGRWAAATAAAPPPFPMSEAEWVQSVGGGSGGTGGAPPPITLTALSLPLWYRYVAALEQPAIPNFVRASFAAAAAADLLRAYHRGDTDLCYNFFSMWVPALAVATSPLDCRAALRTHHNAVMATLGRGVGADPAASSLSAGAALCVMVAEIHVQEAGLPLPESHVPLMTSLLRTVNQQLRSHCRIEAQRQRDGGQHSTNASGASSQGPSRLWTVARSSHLAVLLSDLQTRFSGGPGRGASSSAAVANLLAEVAQGLELLRPLLSMGLIESRGTARMVTLLLSAGREALLHAGGAAQEAQLQAFALAHVRDGFGRWDVAAIIREMEKQLESSSSSSGADAQKRGLLDGLRAAEQQLPLRQWW
;
A
#
# COMPACT_ATOMS: atom_id res chain seq x y z
N MET A 1 11.06 6.46 -6.09
CA MET A 1 12.16 6.79 -7.01
C MET A 1 12.27 5.81 -8.15
N ASN A 2 12.23 4.51 -7.89
CA ASN A 2 12.24 3.49 -8.92
C ASN A 2 11.11 3.61 -9.97
N THR A 3 10.06 4.41 -9.72
CA THR A 3 8.98 4.74 -10.66
C THR A 3 9.25 5.96 -11.53
N HIS A 4 10.31 6.74 -11.27
CA HIS A 4 10.66 7.88 -12.12
C HIS A 4 11.63 7.45 -13.24
N PRO A 5 11.58 8.11 -14.41
CA PRO A 5 12.55 7.91 -15.47
C PRO A 5 13.99 8.12 -14.98
N PHE A 6 14.92 7.29 -15.42
CA PHE A 6 16.35 7.37 -15.03
C PHE A 6 16.92 8.79 -15.16
N GLY A 7 16.63 9.46 -16.29
CA GLY A 7 17.07 10.84 -16.55
C GLY A 7 16.56 11.89 -15.56
N LEU A 8 15.52 11.60 -14.77
CA LEU A 8 14.95 12.52 -13.79
C LEU A 8 15.39 12.23 -12.35
N VAL A 9 15.92 11.04 -12.05
CA VAL A 9 16.26 10.62 -10.69
C VAL A 9 17.29 11.54 -10.03
N ARG A 10 18.43 11.78 -10.69
CA ARG A 10 19.50 12.66 -10.17
C ARG A 10 19.09 14.14 -10.10
N PRO A 11 18.47 14.73 -11.14
CA PRO A 11 17.98 16.11 -11.05
C PRO A 11 16.97 16.32 -9.91
N LEU A 12 15.98 15.43 -9.77
CA LEU A 12 14.95 15.56 -8.72
C LEU A 12 15.53 15.42 -7.32
N SER A 13 16.43 14.44 -7.11
CA SER A 13 17.11 14.27 -5.82
C SER A 13 17.99 15.47 -5.45
N SER A 14 18.72 16.03 -6.42
CA SER A 14 19.52 17.25 -6.21
C SER A 14 18.67 18.47 -5.86
N VAL A 15 17.54 18.67 -6.56
CA VAL A 15 16.61 19.76 -6.27
C VAL A 15 16.00 19.59 -4.89
N LEU A 16 15.49 18.39 -4.56
CA LEU A 16 14.91 18.11 -3.25
C LEU A 16 15.93 18.33 -2.12
N HIS A 17 17.16 17.84 -2.28
CA HIS A 17 18.23 18.04 -1.30
C HIS A 17 18.53 19.52 -1.07
N ARG A 18 18.74 20.29 -2.15
CA ARG A 18 19.04 21.73 -2.06
C ARG A 18 17.89 22.52 -1.44
N SER A 19 16.64 22.21 -1.82
CA SER A 19 15.46 22.87 -1.26
C SER A 19 15.32 22.59 0.23
N LEU A 20 15.38 21.33 0.66
CA LEU A 20 15.28 20.98 2.08
C LEU A 20 16.40 21.58 2.91
N ARG A 21 17.65 21.50 2.42
CA ARG A 21 18.81 22.10 3.08
C ARG A 21 18.64 23.61 3.24
N ARG A 22 18.15 24.30 2.20
CA ARG A 22 17.84 25.74 2.26
C ARG A 22 16.79 26.04 3.30
N PHE A 23 15.67 25.30 3.32
CA PHE A 23 14.60 25.50 4.31
C PHE A 23 15.05 25.26 5.74
N LEU A 24 15.87 24.22 6.00
CA LEU A 24 16.35 23.94 7.35
C LEU A 24 17.43 24.91 7.84
N LEU A 25 18.16 25.55 6.93
CA LEU A 25 19.14 26.60 7.25
C LEU A 25 18.49 27.98 7.39
N ASP A 26 17.39 28.23 6.68
CA ASP A 26 16.59 29.44 6.84
C ASP A 26 15.89 29.36 8.20
N GLN A 27 16.23 30.28 9.11
CA GLN A 27 15.80 30.21 10.51
C GLN A 27 14.37 30.72 10.69
N GLN A 28 13.42 30.04 10.04
CA GLN A 28 12.00 30.32 10.21
C GLN A 28 11.53 29.87 11.61
N SER A 29 10.55 30.59 12.15
CA SER A 29 9.92 30.30 13.45
C SER A 29 9.15 28.98 13.45
N ASP A 30 8.59 28.62 12.30
CA ASP A 30 7.72 27.48 12.07
C ASP A 30 8.06 26.80 10.74
N MET A 31 7.95 25.47 10.70
CA MET A 31 8.23 24.70 9.50
C MET A 31 6.97 24.49 8.66
N PRO A 32 6.98 24.87 7.37
CA PRO A 32 5.87 24.63 6.47
C PRO A 32 5.59 23.13 6.27
N HIS A 33 4.31 22.77 6.13
CA HIS A 33 3.87 21.39 5.88
C HIS A 33 4.56 20.70 4.70
N VAL A 34 4.88 21.46 3.64
CA VAL A 34 5.58 20.95 2.45
C VAL A 34 6.96 20.40 2.79
N VAL A 35 7.62 20.93 3.83
CA VAL A 35 8.93 20.44 4.24
C VAL A 35 8.81 19.11 4.97
N SER A 36 7.77 18.90 5.78
CA SER A 36 7.50 17.60 6.40
C SER A 36 7.28 16.50 5.36
N GLU A 37 6.56 16.80 4.27
CA GLU A 37 6.38 15.88 3.14
C GLU A 37 7.67 15.68 2.34
N GLY A 38 8.43 16.76 2.15
CA GLY A 38 9.75 16.72 1.54
C GLY A 38 10.72 15.83 2.31
N LEU A 39 10.75 15.88 3.64
CA LEU A 39 11.57 15.01 4.50
C LEU A 39 11.20 13.54 4.33
N GLY A 40 9.90 13.21 4.32
CA GLY A 40 9.46 11.84 4.08
C GLY A 40 9.80 11.33 2.68
N THR A 41 9.76 12.21 1.67
CA THR A 41 10.18 11.91 0.30
C THR A 41 11.70 11.70 0.24
N TYR A 42 12.46 12.57 0.90
CA TYR A 42 13.92 12.54 0.94
C TYR A 42 14.45 11.29 1.65
N GLY A 43 13.89 10.94 2.81
CA GLY A 43 14.19 9.67 3.47
C GLY A 43 13.87 8.44 2.62
N SER A 44 13.00 8.60 1.61
CA SER A 44 12.69 7.55 0.63
C SER A 44 13.60 7.54 -0.60
N TYR A 45 14.60 8.41 -0.73
CA TYR A 45 15.54 8.43 -1.87
C TYR A 45 16.84 7.70 -1.52
N GLU A 46 17.45 6.95 -2.43
CA GLU A 46 18.66 6.17 -2.08
C GLU A 46 19.96 6.93 -2.33
N GLN A 47 19.93 7.87 -3.28
CA GLN A 47 21.09 8.60 -3.77
C GLN A 47 21.39 9.89 -2.98
N VAL A 48 20.88 10.01 -1.76
CA VAL A 48 20.94 11.28 -1.01
C VAL A 48 21.71 11.13 0.31
N PRO A 49 22.41 12.19 0.77
CA PRO A 49 23.16 12.17 2.02
C PRO A 49 22.22 12.25 3.25
N HIS A 50 21.69 11.09 3.66
CA HIS A 50 20.72 10.97 4.75
C HIS A 50 21.23 11.49 6.10
N ALA A 51 22.47 11.15 6.47
CA ALA A 51 23.07 11.56 7.74
C ALA A 51 23.16 13.09 7.83
N GLU A 52 23.67 13.75 6.78
CA GLU A 52 23.75 15.21 6.68
C GLU A 52 22.38 15.87 6.91
N MET A 53 21.32 15.33 6.28
CA MET A 53 19.98 15.90 6.41
C MET A 53 19.40 15.73 7.83
N LEU A 54 19.58 14.57 8.46
CA LEU A 54 19.13 14.35 9.84
C LEU A 54 19.92 15.17 10.85
N GLU A 55 21.24 15.29 10.68
CA GLU A 55 22.09 16.15 11.50
C GLU A 55 21.67 17.62 11.40
N LEU A 56 21.39 18.09 10.19
CA LEU A 56 20.90 19.44 9.95
C LEU A 56 19.55 19.66 10.63
N LEU A 57 18.60 18.74 10.44
CA LEU A 57 17.29 18.80 11.10
C LEU A 57 17.42 18.81 12.63
N LEU A 58 18.27 17.94 13.19
CA LEU A 58 18.53 17.89 14.62
C LEU A 58 19.14 19.19 15.15
N LYS A 59 20.10 19.76 14.42
CA LYS A 59 20.73 21.03 14.77
C LYS A 59 19.72 22.17 14.75
N THR A 60 18.83 22.22 13.76
CA THR A 60 17.80 23.26 13.67
C THR A 60 16.76 23.10 14.78
N LEU A 61 16.31 21.88 15.07
CA LEU A 61 15.40 21.59 16.21
C LEU A 61 16.01 22.02 17.55
N LYS A 62 17.28 21.68 17.81
CA LYS A 62 18.01 22.10 19.02
C LYS A 62 18.16 23.62 19.11
N SER A 63 18.37 24.28 17.98
CA SER A 63 18.47 25.74 17.93
C SER A 63 17.13 26.42 18.18
N ALA A 64 16.03 25.87 17.64
CA ALA A 64 14.67 26.37 17.86
C ALA A 64 14.23 26.20 19.32
N THR A 65 14.50 25.04 19.92
CA THR A 65 14.21 24.75 21.33
C THR A 65 15.06 25.55 22.30
N GLY A 66 16.33 25.84 21.96
CA GLY A 66 17.23 26.63 22.80
C GLY A 66 16.96 28.15 22.83
N ARG A 67 16.17 28.69 21.91
CA ARG A 67 15.96 30.15 21.77
C ARG A 67 14.84 30.71 22.64
N ASN A 68 13.89 29.90 23.08
CA ASN A 68 12.69 30.37 23.76
C ASN A 68 12.37 29.47 24.96
N THR A 69 12.56 29.97 26.19
CA THR A 69 12.06 29.32 27.42
C THR A 69 10.55 29.50 27.63
N THR A 70 9.85 30.07 26.64
CA THR A 70 8.42 30.34 26.72
C THR A 70 7.59 29.07 26.49
N VAL A 71 6.53 28.94 27.28
CA VAL A 71 5.44 27.99 27.04
C VAL A 71 4.81 28.31 25.69
N LEU A 72 4.56 27.27 24.88
CA LEU A 72 4.06 27.42 23.50
C LEU A 72 2.56 27.12 23.42
N THR A 73 1.86 27.80 22.50
CA THR A 73 0.54 27.37 22.01
C THR A 73 0.71 26.30 20.94
N SER A 74 -0.37 25.60 20.54
CA SER A 74 -0.33 24.54 19.50
C SER A 74 0.23 25.01 18.15
N ASN A 75 0.13 26.31 17.85
CA ASN A 75 0.68 26.94 16.65
C ASN A 75 2.12 27.47 16.81
N GLY A 76 2.64 27.50 18.05
CA GLY A 76 3.99 28.01 18.36
C GLY A 76 5.09 26.95 18.29
N LEU A 77 4.76 25.71 17.94
CA LEU A 77 5.72 24.62 17.76
C LEU A 77 6.55 24.79 16.50
N TYR A 78 7.78 24.27 16.51
CA TYR A 78 8.63 24.26 15.32
C TYR A 78 7.98 23.45 14.19
N PHE A 79 7.34 22.34 14.52
CA PHE A 79 6.38 21.68 13.65
C PHE A 79 5.00 21.79 14.27
N SER A 80 4.02 22.33 13.53
CA SER A 80 2.64 22.36 14.01
C SER A 80 2.19 20.98 14.48
N LEU A 81 1.34 20.92 15.51
CA LEU A 81 0.92 19.65 16.10
C LEU A 81 0.30 18.69 15.06
N TYR A 82 -0.43 19.25 14.09
CA TYR A 82 -0.96 18.52 12.92
C TYR A 82 0.13 17.99 11.97
N GLY A 83 1.25 18.70 11.85
CA GLY A 83 2.40 18.35 11.02
C GLY A 83 3.33 17.30 11.65
N VAL A 84 3.42 17.27 12.99
CA VAL A 84 4.29 16.36 13.76
C VAL A 84 4.16 14.90 13.32
N ARG A 85 2.93 14.41 13.15
CA ARG A 85 2.67 13.03 12.71
C ARG A 85 3.35 12.71 11.38
N ARG A 86 3.31 13.66 10.44
CA ARG A 86 3.96 13.52 9.12
C ARG A 86 5.48 13.53 9.26
N VAL A 87 6.02 14.34 10.17
CA VAL A 87 7.45 14.38 10.46
C VAL A 87 7.93 13.07 11.07
N PHE A 88 7.26 12.53 12.10
CA PHE A 88 7.62 11.21 12.64
C PHE A 88 7.57 10.13 11.56
N THR A 89 6.51 10.13 10.75
CA THR A 89 6.41 9.22 9.60
C THR A 89 7.56 9.42 8.61
N GLY A 90 7.95 10.67 8.34
CA GLY A 90 9.04 11.03 7.44
C GLY A 90 10.41 10.60 7.97
N VAL A 91 10.72 10.89 9.23
CA VAL A 91 11.95 10.48 9.92
C VAL A 91 12.07 8.96 9.94
N ARG A 92 10.96 8.24 10.17
CA ARG A 92 10.95 6.77 10.14
C ARG A 92 11.38 6.20 8.79
N ARG A 93 11.10 6.89 7.67
CA ARG A 93 11.49 6.45 6.32
C ARG A 93 12.99 6.51 6.05
N PHE A 94 13.77 7.25 6.85
CA PHE A 94 15.22 7.29 6.69
C PHE A 94 15.83 5.89 6.93
N PRO A 95 16.88 5.52 6.17
CA PRO A 95 17.47 4.19 6.24
C PRO A 95 18.11 3.93 7.60
N VAL A 96 18.15 2.64 7.99
CA VAL A 96 18.77 2.17 9.23
C VAL A 96 19.96 1.29 8.86
N THR A 97 20.96 1.94 8.25
CA THR A 97 22.15 1.29 7.68
C THR A 97 23.31 1.23 8.66
N THR A 98 23.44 2.22 9.54
CA THR A 98 24.55 2.32 10.50
C THR A 98 24.02 2.58 11.92
N PRO A 99 24.78 2.21 12.96
CA PRO A 99 24.44 2.58 14.35
C PRO A 99 24.29 4.09 14.54
N GLU A 100 25.07 4.88 13.80
CA GLU A 100 24.98 6.34 13.77
C GLU A 100 23.63 6.82 13.23
N MET A 101 23.13 6.24 12.13
CA MET A 101 21.80 6.57 11.61
C MET A 101 20.66 6.20 12.58
N VAL A 102 20.78 5.07 13.30
CA VAL A 102 19.83 4.71 14.38
C VAL A 102 19.80 5.81 15.43
N LYS A 103 20.98 6.20 15.91
CA LYS A 103 21.13 7.24 16.92
C LYS A 103 20.57 8.59 16.44
N LEU A 104 20.89 9.01 15.22
CA LEU A 104 20.40 10.27 14.65
C LEU A 104 18.87 10.29 14.55
N LYS A 105 18.24 9.20 14.11
CA LYS A 105 16.77 9.10 14.07
C LYS A 105 16.15 9.23 15.45
N ARG A 106 16.70 8.53 16.45
CA ARG A 106 16.28 8.61 17.84
C ARG A 106 16.44 10.03 18.39
N ASP A 107 17.58 10.66 18.15
CA ASP A 107 17.87 12.01 18.64
C ASP A 107 16.92 13.06 18.00
N VAL A 108 16.58 12.91 16.71
CA VAL A 108 15.59 13.76 16.03
C VAL A 108 14.19 13.56 16.61
N GLU A 109 13.75 12.31 16.79
CA GLU A 109 12.45 12.00 17.40
C GLU A 109 12.34 12.61 18.80
N LEU A 110 13.35 12.42 19.64
CA LEU A 110 13.41 12.97 20.99
C LEU A 110 13.41 14.51 20.99
N ALA A 111 14.09 15.14 20.04
CA ALA A 111 14.07 16.60 19.90
C ALA A 111 12.67 17.14 19.54
N ILE A 112 11.92 16.43 18.69
CA ILE A 112 10.52 16.78 18.37
C ILE A 112 9.64 16.60 19.60
N VAL A 113 9.77 15.49 20.33
CA VAL A 113 9.02 15.21 21.56
C VAL A 113 9.24 16.30 22.61
N ARG A 114 10.49 16.73 22.79
CA ARG A 114 10.84 17.83 23.70
C ARG A 114 10.23 19.16 23.28
N ASP A 115 10.09 19.41 21.98
CA ASP A 115 9.42 20.62 21.50
C ASP A 115 7.91 20.57 21.84
N ILE A 116 7.26 19.42 21.61
CA ILE A 116 5.85 19.19 21.97
C ILE A 116 5.64 19.34 23.48
N ALA A 117 6.56 18.84 24.30
CA ALA A 117 6.45 18.90 25.77
C ALA A 117 6.42 20.35 26.32
N ARG A 118 6.78 21.36 25.51
CA ARG A 118 6.71 22.79 25.85
C ARG A 118 5.32 23.41 25.67
N LEU A 119 4.35 22.68 25.12
CA LEU A 119 2.97 23.17 25.00
C LEU A 119 2.40 23.52 26.38
N SER A 120 1.63 24.61 26.42
CA SER A 120 0.74 24.90 27.55
C SER A 120 -0.34 23.83 27.62
N MET A 121 -0.67 23.34 28.81
CA MET A 121 -1.81 22.45 29.00
C MET A 121 -3.14 23.21 28.89
N ASP A 122 -3.13 24.49 29.30
CA ASP A 122 -4.34 25.31 29.41
C ASP A 122 -4.89 25.72 28.04
N ASP A 123 -4.06 25.64 26.99
CA ASP A 123 -4.41 26.05 25.63
C ASP A 123 -4.77 24.87 24.71
N LEU A 124 -4.77 23.63 25.21
CA LEU A 124 -5.06 22.44 24.39
C LEU A 124 -6.56 22.24 24.23
N SER A 125 -7.03 22.22 22.99
CA SER A 125 -8.38 21.76 22.66
C SER A 125 -8.51 20.24 22.79
N SER A 126 -9.75 19.72 22.84
CA SER A 126 -10.01 18.27 22.74
C SER A 126 -9.39 17.64 21.49
N ALA A 127 -9.40 18.38 20.37
CA ALA A 127 -8.77 17.96 19.13
C ALA A 127 -7.24 17.85 19.26
N ASP A 128 -6.58 18.81 19.92
CA ASP A 128 -5.14 18.77 20.16
C ASP A 128 -4.74 17.57 21.03
N VAL A 129 -5.53 17.28 22.07
CA VAL A 129 -5.37 16.09 22.90
C VAL A 129 -5.50 14.81 22.07
N GLY A 130 -6.50 14.74 21.18
CA GLY A 130 -6.67 13.63 20.25
C GLY A 130 -5.45 13.43 19.34
N ILE A 131 -4.86 14.51 18.83
CA ILE A 131 -3.64 14.45 18.00
C ILE A 131 -2.44 13.99 18.82
N LEU A 132 -2.27 14.46 20.06
CA LEU A 132 -1.22 14.01 20.97
C LEU A 132 -1.32 12.50 21.23
N CYS A 133 -2.53 12.01 21.55
CA CYS A 133 -2.79 10.58 21.70
C CYS A 133 -2.43 9.80 20.41
N GLY A 134 -2.79 10.35 19.25
CA GLY A 134 -2.41 9.79 17.95
C GLY A 134 -0.89 9.74 17.74
N CYS A 135 -0.15 10.79 18.11
CA CYS A 135 1.30 10.87 17.94
C CYS A 135 2.05 9.76 18.68
N LEU A 136 1.57 9.34 19.85
CA LEU A 136 2.19 8.26 20.63
C LEU A 136 2.33 6.96 19.84
N SER A 137 1.39 6.67 18.94
CA SER A 137 1.45 5.48 18.07
C SER A 137 2.51 5.54 16.96
N TYR A 138 3.08 6.72 16.71
CA TYR A 138 4.10 6.93 15.67
C TYR A 138 5.53 6.98 16.23
N LEU A 139 5.69 7.14 17.54
CA LEU A 139 6.98 7.13 18.22
C LEU A 139 7.61 5.73 18.14
N THR A 140 8.93 5.70 18.00
CA THR A 140 9.70 4.45 17.87
C THR A 140 10.23 3.95 19.19
N GLU A 141 10.49 4.85 20.14
CA GLU A 141 11.04 4.52 21.46
C GLU A 141 10.00 4.74 22.57
N TRP A 142 9.90 3.80 23.50
CA TRP A 142 8.96 3.90 24.62
C TRP A 142 9.32 5.05 25.58
N ASP A 143 10.61 5.36 25.74
CA ASP A 143 11.08 6.50 26.54
C ASP A 143 10.44 7.82 26.04
N SER A 144 10.32 7.99 24.72
CA SER A 144 9.68 9.14 24.08
C SER A 144 8.18 9.21 24.39
N VAL A 145 7.52 8.05 24.46
CA VAL A 145 6.12 7.93 24.85
C VAL A 145 5.98 8.37 26.31
N GLU A 146 6.74 7.79 27.23
CA GLU A 146 6.70 8.12 28.66
C GLU A 146 6.97 9.60 28.93
N GLU A 147 7.87 10.23 28.18
CA GLU A 147 8.14 11.67 28.30
C GLU A 147 6.90 12.52 27.98
N LEU A 148 6.15 12.21 26.92
CA LEU A 148 4.89 12.88 26.61
C LEU A 148 3.82 12.61 27.66
N LEU A 149 3.72 11.36 28.13
CA LEU A 149 2.70 10.96 29.12
C LEU A 149 2.92 11.59 30.49
N ARG A 150 4.17 11.82 30.87
CA ARG A 150 4.50 12.54 32.10
C ARG A 150 4.10 14.01 32.01
N ARG A 151 4.11 14.60 30.80
CA ARG A 151 3.81 16.02 30.58
C ARG A 151 2.31 16.29 30.40
N PHE A 152 1.62 15.40 29.69
CA PHE A 152 0.20 15.49 29.38
C PHE A 152 -0.54 14.31 30.03
N PRO A 153 -1.51 14.55 30.95
CA PRO A 153 -2.28 13.50 31.60
C PRO A 153 -3.34 12.94 30.64
N LEU A 154 -2.91 12.41 29.50
CA LEU A 154 -3.76 11.95 28.41
C LEU A 154 -4.76 10.86 28.87
N ARG A 155 -4.44 10.17 29.96
CA ARG A 155 -5.33 9.18 30.59
C ARG A 155 -6.62 9.79 31.16
N GLU A 156 -6.50 10.98 31.75
CA GLU A 156 -7.61 11.70 32.40
C GLU A 156 -8.45 12.45 31.36
N THR A 157 -7.84 12.86 30.24
CA THR A 157 -8.50 13.64 29.19
C THR A 157 -9.26 12.79 28.18
N ILE A 158 -8.91 11.51 28.02
CA ILE A 158 -9.63 10.57 27.16
C ILE A 158 -11.13 10.48 27.48
N SER A 159 -11.50 10.53 28.77
CA SER A 159 -12.91 10.50 29.17
C SER A 159 -13.69 11.75 28.77
N MET A 160 -12.99 12.82 28.39
CA MET A 160 -13.59 14.05 27.88
C MET A 160 -13.76 14.06 26.36
N GLN A 161 -13.21 13.06 25.66
CA GLN A 161 -13.36 12.93 24.21
C GLN A 161 -14.77 12.49 23.84
N SER A 162 -15.29 13.04 22.75
CA SER A 162 -16.51 12.60 22.10
C SER A 162 -16.39 11.17 21.56
N ALA A 163 -17.54 10.54 21.28
CA ALA A 163 -17.58 9.21 20.68
C ALA A 163 -16.83 9.14 19.32
N GLU A 164 -16.87 10.22 18.54
CA GLU A 164 -16.16 10.32 17.25
C GLU A 164 -14.64 10.40 17.44
N GLU A 165 -14.17 11.23 18.37
CA GLU A 165 -12.73 11.35 18.69
C GLU A 165 -12.17 10.04 19.25
N GLN A 166 -12.94 9.35 20.11
CA GLN A 166 -12.56 8.04 20.65
C GLN A 166 -12.49 6.99 19.54
N ARG A 167 -13.48 6.96 18.63
CA ARG A 167 -13.47 6.09 17.45
C ARG A 167 -12.23 6.34 16.61
N ASP A 168 -11.93 7.60 16.29
CA ASP A 168 -10.79 7.94 15.44
C ASP A 168 -9.46 7.60 16.12
N LEU A 169 -9.37 7.75 17.45
CA LEU A 169 -8.23 7.27 18.23
C LEU A 169 -8.06 5.75 18.08
N VAL A 170 -9.11 4.96 18.32
CA VAL A 170 -9.08 3.50 18.19
C VAL A 170 -8.70 3.09 16.76
N LEU A 171 -9.31 3.70 15.74
CA LEU A 171 -8.99 3.42 14.34
C LEU A 171 -7.51 3.71 14.04
N ASN A 172 -6.99 4.86 14.47
CA ASN A 172 -5.59 5.23 14.23
C ASN A 172 -4.62 4.28 14.93
N VAL A 173 -4.89 3.97 16.19
CA VAL A 173 -4.02 3.14 17.04
C VAL A 173 -4.03 1.68 16.58
N CYS A 174 -5.21 1.09 16.39
CA CYS A 174 -5.36 -0.31 16.00
C CYS A 174 -5.02 -0.58 14.52
N SER A 175 -5.11 0.42 13.63
CA SER A 175 -4.72 0.25 12.22
C SER A 175 -3.20 0.33 12.00
N ALA A 176 -2.47 1.01 12.89
CA ALA A 176 -1.00 1.06 12.85
C ALA A 176 -0.38 -0.34 13.04
N ASP A 177 -0.95 -1.15 13.96
CA ASP A 177 -0.50 -2.52 14.25
C ASP A 177 -0.58 -3.45 13.03
N VAL A 178 -1.60 -3.29 12.17
CA VAL A 178 -1.77 -4.11 10.96
C VAL A 178 -0.74 -3.75 9.88
N THR A 179 -0.29 -2.50 9.86
CA THR A 179 0.73 -2.04 8.90
C THR A 179 2.13 -2.48 9.32
N SER A 180 2.41 -2.48 10.63
CA SER A 180 3.68 -2.96 11.20
C SER A 180 3.93 -4.45 10.96
N LEU A 181 2.88 -5.22 10.61
CA LEU A 181 3.01 -6.62 10.22
C LEU A 181 3.43 -6.77 8.75
N ALA A 182 2.97 -5.91 7.84
CA ALA A 182 3.38 -5.96 6.42
C ALA A 182 4.88 -5.72 6.19
N SER A 183 5.55 -5.19 7.21
CA SER A 183 6.90 -4.66 7.17
C SER A 183 7.95 -5.47 7.89
N ALA A 184 7.58 -6.57 8.56
CA ALA A 184 8.56 -7.48 9.13
C ALA A 184 9.33 -8.18 8.00
N ALA A 185 10.63 -7.87 7.86
CA ALA A 185 11.50 -8.56 6.93
C ALA A 185 11.54 -10.07 7.25
N PRO A 186 11.70 -10.95 6.24
CA PRO A 186 11.87 -12.38 6.48
C PRO A 186 13.09 -12.61 7.39
N GLY A 187 12.89 -13.25 8.55
CA GLY A 187 13.99 -13.74 9.39
C GLY A 187 14.47 -12.83 10.52
N ARG A 188 13.86 -11.66 10.76
CA ARG A 188 13.97 -10.98 12.06
C ARG A 188 12.63 -11.03 12.76
N ALA A 189 12.58 -11.75 13.89
CA ALA A 189 11.51 -11.57 14.85
C ALA A 189 11.52 -10.09 15.26
N ALA A 190 10.63 -9.29 14.67
CA ALA A 190 10.32 -7.98 15.19
C ALA A 190 9.89 -8.22 16.64
N GLY A 191 10.68 -7.70 17.58
CA GLY A 191 10.37 -7.82 19.01
C GLY A 191 8.93 -7.39 19.26
N PRO A 192 8.09 -8.20 19.93
CA PRO A 192 6.66 -7.98 19.93
C PRO A 192 6.25 -7.04 21.06
N VAL A 193 6.27 -5.71 20.87
CA VAL A 193 5.48 -4.77 21.69
C VAL A 193 5.08 -3.56 20.83
N ARG A 194 3.83 -3.48 20.32
CA ARG A 194 2.58 -3.16 21.03
C ARG A 194 2.49 -1.74 21.59
N HIS A 195 3.10 -0.72 20.97
CA HIS A 195 2.92 0.65 21.47
C HIS A 195 1.43 1.06 21.45
N ALA A 196 0.72 0.69 20.39
CA ALA A 196 -0.70 0.94 20.24
C ALA A 196 -1.59 0.15 21.23
N THR A 197 -1.39 -1.16 21.32
CA THR A 197 -2.22 -2.02 22.20
C THR A 197 -1.89 -1.81 23.68
N GLU A 198 -0.62 -1.65 24.03
CA GLU A 198 -0.18 -1.30 25.39
C GLU A 198 -0.71 0.08 25.79
N LEU A 199 -0.77 1.03 24.85
CA LEU A 199 -1.39 2.34 25.07
C LEU A 199 -2.90 2.20 25.30
N LEU A 200 -3.66 1.45 24.50
CA LEU A 200 -5.09 1.27 24.80
C LEU A 200 -5.34 0.55 26.14
N HIS A 201 -4.54 -0.47 26.46
CA HIS A 201 -4.64 -1.20 27.72
C HIS A 201 -4.25 -0.36 28.94
N ARG A 202 -3.08 0.31 28.93
CA ARG A 202 -2.60 1.12 30.06
C ARG A 202 -3.45 2.37 30.28
N PHE A 203 -4.03 2.94 29.21
CA PHE A 203 -4.79 4.19 29.31
C PHE A 203 -6.21 3.95 29.80
N GLN A 204 -6.98 3.12 29.09
CA GLN A 204 -8.42 3.04 29.31
C GLN A 204 -8.86 1.79 30.07
N GLY A 205 -8.07 0.71 30.00
CA GLY A 205 -8.49 -0.62 30.41
C GLY A 205 -9.39 -1.27 29.35
N THR A 206 -9.21 -2.57 29.14
CA THR A 206 -9.79 -3.30 28.00
C THR A 206 -11.31 -3.15 27.89
N GLU A 207 -11.97 -3.29 29.04
CA GLU A 207 -13.43 -3.25 29.18
C GLU A 207 -14.02 -1.88 28.85
N ARG A 208 -13.31 -0.81 29.20
CA ARG A 208 -13.81 0.56 29.02
C ARG A 208 -13.81 0.96 27.54
N VAL A 209 -12.71 0.71 26.83
CA VAL A 209 -12.60 0.98 25.38
C VAL A 209 -13.70 0.23 24.64
N TRP A 210 -13.88 -1.04 25.01
CA TRP A 210 -14.90 -1.88 24.41
C TRP A 210 -16.31 -1.35 24.67
N GLN A 211 -16.64 -1.07 25.93
CA GLN A 211 -17.97 -0.57 26.30
C GLN A 211 -18.29 0.72 25.55
N GLN A 212 -17.32 1.62 25.40
CA GLN A 212 -17.48 2.84 24.62
C GLN A 212 -17.73 2.57 23.13
N CYS A 213 -17.00 1.63 22.54
CA CYS A 213 -17.20 1.22 21.14
C CYS A 213 -18.61 0.60 20.94
N ARG A 214 -19.05 -0.26 21.86
CA ARG A 214 -20.38 -0.89 21.86
C ARG A 214 -21.50 0.15 22.03
N ASP A 215 -21.35 1.08 22.97
CA ASP A 215 -22.33 2.14 23.22
C ASP A 215 -22.46 3.07 22.01
N SER A 216 -21.33 3.44 21.40
CA SER A 216 -21.30 4.30 20.21
C SER A 216 -21.93 3.63 18.98
N LEU A 217 -21.66 2.33 18.77
CA LEU A 217 -22.29 1.54 17.71
C LEU A 217 -23.80 1.43 17.92
N THR A 218 -24.24 1.20 19.16
CA THR A 218 -25.65 1.10 19.52
C THR A 218 -26.34 2.45 19.31
N ALA A 219 -25.76 3.55 19.78
CA ALA A 219 -26.28 4.91 19.64
C ALA A 219 -26.43 5.32 18.16
N THR A 220 -25.45 5.01 17.30
CA THR A 220 -25.51 5.33 15.87
C THR A 220 -26.46 4.42 15.08
N SER A 221 -26.77 3.22 15.58
CA SER A 221 -27.75 2.33 14.97
C SER A 221 -29.22 2.71 15.25
N LEU A 222 -29.50 3.36 16.37
CA LEU A 222 -30.88 3.68 16.81
C LEU A 222 -31.63 4.59 15.82
N PRO A 223 -31.07 5.73 15.32
CA PRO A 223 -31.74 6.59 14.35
C PRO A 223 -32.08 5.87 13.03
N LEU A 224 -31.24 4.92 12.61
CA LEU A 224 -31.44 4.15 11.39
C LEU A 224 -32.67 3.23 11.48
N ARG A 225 -32.94 2.68 12.68
CA ARG A 225 -34.11 1.84 12.94
C ARG A 225 -35.41 2.65 12.95
N VAL A 226 -35.39 3.83 13.58
CA VAL A 226 -36.57 4.72 13.67
C VAL A 226 -36.98 5.23 12.28
N ALA A 227 -36.01 5.59 11.43
CA ALA A 227 -36.26 6.04 10.06
C ALA A 227 -36.86 4.95 9.15
N HIS A 228 -36.65 3.67 9.45
CA HIS A 228 -37.22 2.54 8.70
C HIS A 228 -38.56 2.04 9.26
N GLY A 229 -38.90 2.38 10.51
CA GLY A 229 -40.14 1.98 11.18
C GLY A 229 -41.31 2.95 11.03
N GLY A 230 -41.06 4.21 10.65
CA GLY A 230 -42.08 5.23 10.40
C GLY A 230 -41.89 5.88 9.03
N GLY A 231 -42.92 5.84 8.19
CA GLY A 231 -42.83 6.08 6.75
C GLY A 231 -42.05 7.34 6.30
N SER A 232 -41.26 7.12 5.23
CA SER A 232 -40.74 8.12 4.29
C SER A 232 -39.68 9.11 4.80
N GLY A 233 -38.51 8.59 5.18
CA GLY A 233 -37.26 9.37 5.14
C GLY A 233 -36.06 8.45 4.98
N ALA A 234 -35.31 8.57 3.87
CA ALA A 234 -34.01 7.91 3.77
C ALA A 234 -33.13 8.42 4.94
N ALA A 235 -32.52 7.49 5.68
CA ALA A 235 -31.58 7.88 6.73
C ALA A 235 -30.45 8.76 6.14
N PRO A 236 -30.02 9.82 6.86
CA PRO A 236 -28.96 10.67 6.36
C PRO A 236 -27.68 9.85 6.15
N HIS A 237 -26.99 10.07 5.02
CA HIS A 237 -25.77 9.35 4.66
C HIS A 237 -24.73 9.33 5.80
N THR A 238 -24.65 10.43 6.55
CA THR A 238 -23.74 10.61 7.68
C THR A 238 -23.99 9.64 8.83
N THR A 239 -25.23 9.23 9.11
CA THR A 239 -25.51 8.26 10.19
C THR A 239 -25.14 6.83 9.79
N VAL A 240 -25.26 6.48 8.50
CA VAL A 240 -24.80 5.19 7.98
C VAL A 240 -23.27 5.09 8.05
N GLU A 241 -22.57 6.12 7.58
CA GLU A 241 -21.10 6.18 7.63
C GLU A 241 -20.57 6.13 9.07
N ALA A 242 -21.23 6.83 10.01
CA ALA A 242 -20.85 6.82 11.42
C ALA A 242 -20.98 5.42 12.01
N ARG A 243 -22.12 4.75 11.82
CA ARG A 243 -22.34 3.36 12.26
C ARG A 243 -21.27 2.42 11.71
N ASP A 244 -21.03 2.48 10.41
CA ASP A 244 -20.07 1.60 9.72
C ASP A 244 -18.65 1.78 10.26
N SER A 245 -18.27 3.04 10.54
CA SER A 245 -16.98 3.38 11.13
C SER A 245 -16.86 2.88 12.59
N HIS A 246 -17.93 2.97 13.40
CA HIS A 246 -17.94 2.39 14.75
C HIS A 246 -17.90 0.86 14.73
N ALA A 247 -18.59 0.22 13.80
CA ALA A 247 -18.54 -1.23 13.61
C ALA A 247 -17.11 -1.70 13.26
N MET A 248 -16.42 -0.98 12.38
CA MET A 248 -15.02 -1.27 12.05
C MET A 248 -14.07 -0.99 13.21
N ALA A 249 -14.32 0.04 14.03
CA ALA A 249 -13.54 0.29 15.24
C ALA A 249 -13.64 -0.88 16.23
N CYS A 250 -14.85 -1.44 16.43
CA CYS A 250 -15.04 -2.67 17.21
C CYS A 250 -14.19 -3.83 16.68
N VAL A 251 -14.24 -4.07 15.37
CA VAL A 251 -13.46 -5.15 14.71
C VAL A 251 -11.96 -4.94 14.90
N LEU A 252 -11.44 -3.75 14.60
CA LEU A 252 -10.02 -3.44 14.71
C LEU A 252 -9.50 -3.54 16.14
N TYR A 253 -10.31 -3.12 17.11
CA TYR A 253 -9.97 -3.23 18.51
C TYR A 253 -9.85 -4.70 18.95
N VAL A 254 -10.88 -5.52 18.70
CA VAL A 254 -10.85 -6.96 19.06
C VAL A 254 -9.75 -7.70 18.30
N ALA A 255 -9.54 -7.39 17.02
CA ALA A 255 -8.43 -7.92 16.23
C ALA A 255 -7.07 -7.61 16.87
N SER A 256 -6.89 -6.40 17.41
CA SER A 256 -5.65 -5.99 18.10
C SER A 256 -5.48 -6.72 19.43
N LEU A 257 -6.56 -6.86 20.20
CA LEU A 257 -6.57 -7.65 21.44
C LEU A 257 -6.25 -9.13 21.18
N GLY A 258 -6.78 -9.72 20.11
CA GLY A 258 -6.50 -11.10 19.73
C GLY A 258 -5.02 -11.32 19.41
N ARG A 259 -4.41 -10.39 18.66
CA ARG A 259 -2.96 -10.41 18.38
C ARG A 259 -2.13 -10.22 19.65
N TRP A 260 -2.59 -9.35 20.56
CA TRP A 260 -1.98 -9.18 21.86
C TRP A 260 -2.08 -10.47 22.68
N ALA A 261 -3.24 -11.12 22.75
CA ALA A 261 -3.37 -12.36 23.48
C ALA A 261 -2.41 -13.45 22.92
N ALA A 262 -2.37 -13.59 21.59
CA ALA A 262 -1.50 -14.55 20.92
C ALA A 262 -0.02 -14.36 21.24
N ALA A 263 0.50 -13.12 21.17
CA ALA A 263 1.93 -12.89 21.41
C ALA A 263 2.33 -12.89 22.90
N THR A 264 1.39 -12.88 23.85
CA THR A 264 1.65 -13.13 25.29
C THR A 264 1.20 -14.51 25.76
N ALA A 265 0.83 -15.40 24.83
CA ALA A 265 0.26 -16.72 25.14
C ALA A 265 -0.95 -16.66 26.10
N ALA A 266 -1.67 -15.53 26.11
CA ALA A 266 -2.91 -15.36 26.85
C ALA A 266 -4.10 -15.85 26.01
N ALA A 267 -5.20 -16.23 26.66
CA ALA A 267 -6.43 -16.53 25.96
C ALA A 267 -6.98 -15.25 25.29
N PRO A 268 -7.41 -15.30 24.02
CA PRO A 268 -8.04 -14.15 23.39
C PRO A 268 -9.35 -13.83 24.11
N PRO A 269 -9.64 -12.54 24.39
CA PRO A 269 -10.93 -12.16 24.96
C PRO A 269 -12.05 -12.53 23.98
N PRO A 270 -13.21 -12.98 24.48
CA PRO A 270 -14.36 -13.27 23.62
C PRO A 270 -14.83 -12.00 22.91
N PHE A 271 -15.40 -12.16 21.73
CA PHE A 271 -16.06 -11.04 21.07
C PHE A 271 -17.25 -10.60 21.93
N PRO A 272 -17.41 -9.30 22.19
CA PRO A 272 -18.11 -8.90 23.40
C PRO A 272 -19.52 -8.35 23.12
N MET A 273 -20.04 -8.69 21.93
CA MET A 273 -21.48 -8.67 21.59
C MET A 273 -21.91 -10.08 21.22
N SER A 274 -23.14 -10.43 21.59
CA SER A 274 -23.82 -11.58 21.01
C SER A 274 -24.15 -11.35 19.54
N GLU A 275 -24.41 -12.44 18.80
CA GLU A 275 -24.87 -12.37 17.42
C GLU A 275 -26.16 -11.53 17.28
N ALA A 276 -27.10 -11.69 18.21
CA ALA A 276 -28.35 -10.94 18.22
C ALA A 276 -28.13 -9.43 18.38
N GLU A 277 -27.28 -9.01 19.33
CA GLU A 277 -26.93 -7.60 19.54
C GLU A 277 -26.20 -7.02 18.33
N TRP A 278 -25.30 -7.78 17.71
CA TRP A 278 -24.57 -7.35 16.53
C TRP A 278 -25.52 -7.15 15.33
N VAL A 279 -26.35 -8.15 15.03
CA VAL A 279 -27.35 -8.12 13.97
C VAL A 279 -28.31 -6.94 14.16
N GLN A 280 -28.73 -6.67 15.39
CA GLN A 280 -29.57 -5.53 15.70
C GLN A 280 -28.89 -4.21 15.29
N SER A 281 -27.59 -4.07 15.56
CA SER A 281 -26.84 -2.82 15.42
C SER A 281 -26.35 -2.55 13.99
N VAL A 282 -25.86 -3.55 13.26
CA VAL A 282 -25.31 -3.36 11.90
C VAL A 282 -26.19 -3.89 10.78
N GLY A 283 -27.20 -4.71 11.11
CA GLY A 283 -28.02 -5.42 10.13
C GLY A 283 -27.32 -6.69 9.64
N GLY A 284 -28.06 -7.78 9.56
CA GLY A 284 -27.56 -9.05 9.02
C GLY A 284 -28.52 -10.22 9.23
N GLY A 285 -28.84 -10.95 8.16
CA GLY A 285 -29.67 -12.16 8.20
C GLY A 285 -30.95 -12.04 7.39
N SER A 286 -31.15 -12.95 6.43
CA SER A 286 -32.38 -13.07 5.65
C SER A 286 -33.52 -13.54 6.55
N GLY A 287 -34.52 -12.70 6.79
CA GLY A 287 -35.77 -13.11 7.40
C GLY A 287 -36.11 -12.34 8.67
N GLY A 288 -36.78 -11.22 8.50
CA GLY A 288 -37.41 -10.49 9.60
C GLY A 288 -38.12 -9.25 9.08
N THR A 289 -39.44 -9.23 9.19
CA THR A 289 -40.35 -8.16 8.73
C THR A 289 -40.31 -6.89 9.60
N GLY A 290 -39.19 -6.61 10.28
CA GLY A 290 -39.03 -5.43 11.14
C GLY A 290 -37.79 -4.63 10.79
N GLY A 291 -37.97 -3.33 10.52
CA GLY A 291 -36.99 -2.25 10.25
C GLY A 291 -35.51 -2.51 10.56
N ALA A 292 -34.87 -3.42 9.83
CA ALA A 292 -33.44 -3.68 9.94
C ALA A 292 -32.66 -2.49 9.35
N PRO A 293 -31.56 -2.07 10.00
CA PRO A 293 -30.73 -1.00 9.46
C PRO A 293 -30.09 -1.44 8.12
N PRO A 294 -29.72 -0.50 7.24
CA PRO A 294 -29.19 -0.80 5.91
C PRO A 294 -27.91 -1.67 5.97
N PRO A 295 -27.56 -2.42 4.91
CA PRO A 295 -26.33 -3.22 4.90
C PRO A 295 -25.08 -2.37 5.17
N ILE A 296 -24.04 -2.98 5.73
CA ILE A 296 -22.79 -2.30 6.06
C ILE A 296 -22.02 -1.93 4.80
N THR A 297 -21.26 -0.84 4.88
CA THR A 297 -20.24 -0.47 3.90
C THR A 297 -18.88 -0.33 4.60
N LEU A 298 -17.78 -0.70 3.96
CA LEU A 298 -16.45 -0.55 4.56
C LEU A 298 -15.88 0.85 4.34
N THR A 299 -16.40 1.59 3.35
CA THR A 299 -15.94 2.91 2.90
C THR A 299 -14.42 3.00 2.65
N ALA A 300 -13.76 1.88 2.36
CA ALA A 300 -12.32 1.83 2.19
C ALA A 300 -11.90 2.55 0.90
N LEU A 301 -11.18 3.66 1.04
CA LEU A 301 -10.82 4.53 -0.09
C LEU A 301 -9.57 4.05 -0.87
N SER A 302 -8.83 3.06 -0.37
CA SER A 302 -7.61 2.54 -1.02
C SER A 302 -7.40 1.05 -0.75
N LEU A 303 -6.69 0.34 -1.64
CA LEU A 303 -6.36 -1.09 -1.47
C LEU A 303 -5.61 -1.40 -0.16
N PRO A 304 -4.58 -0.61 0.26
CA PRO A 304 -3.93 -0.87 1.54
C PRO A 304 -4.88 -0.72 2.73
N LEU A 305 -5.76 0.28 2.73
CA LEU A 305 -6.74 0.47 3.79
C LEU A 305 -7.78 -0.66 3.80
N TRP A 306 -8.30 -1.01 2.62
CA TRP A 306 -9.23 -2.12 2.43
C TRP A 306 -8.63 -3.42 3.00
N TYR A 307 -7.38 -3.71 2.66
CA TYR A 307 -6.71 -4.91 3.14
C TYR A 307 -6.54 -4.91 4.66
N ARG A 308 -6.22 -3.76 5.28
CA ARG A 308 -6.12 -3.67 6.74
C ARG A 308 -7.43 -4.08 7.42
N TYR A 309 -8.55 -3.65 6.87
CA TYR A 309 -9.88 -4.01 7.39
C TYR A 309 -10.17 -5.50 7.18
N VAL A 310 -9.88 -6.06 6.01
CA VAL A 310 -10.04 -7.49 5.75
C VAL A 310 -9.13 -8.33 6.67
N ALA A 311 -7.87 -7.96 6.81
CA ALA A 311 -6.93 -8.67 7.69
C ALA A 311 -7.32 -8.59 9.19
N ALA A 312 -8.05 -7.54 9.59
CA ALA A 312 -8.64 -7.45 10.92
C ALA A 312 -9.87 -8.35 11.05
N LEU A 313 -10.76 -8.35 10.05
CA LEU A 313 -11.95 -9.20 9.99
C LEU A 313 -11.60 -10.69 10.03
N GLU A 314 -10.49 -11.09 9.41
CA GLU A 314 -10.10 -12.50 9.34
C GLU A 314 -9.36 -13.02 10.57
N GLN A 315 -9.10 -12.18 11.57
CA GLN A 315 -8.48 -12.64 12.82
C GLN A 315 -9.35 -13.72 13.49
N PRO A 316 -8.74 -14.77 14.09
CA PRO A 316 -9.49 -15.83 14.78
C PRO A 316 -10.39 -15.32 15.92
N ALA A 317 -10.07 -14.17 16.52
CA ALA A 317 -10.87 -13.52 17.55
C ALA A 317 -12.20 -12.92 17.02
N ILE A 318 -12.35 -12.78 15.71
CA ILE A 318 -13.55 -12.21 15.08
C ILE A 318 -14.53 -13.35 14.72
N PRO A 319 -15.77 -13.33 15.26
CA PRO A 319 -16.77 -14.35 14.96
C PRO A 319 -17.22 -14.38 13.50
N ASN A 320 -17.73 -15.54 13.06
CA ASN A 320 -18.26 -15.71 11.70
C ASN A 320 -19.43 -14.78 11.38
N PHE A 321 -20.33 -14.53 12.33
CA PHE A 321 -21.47 -13.63 12.11
C PHE A 321 -21.02 -12.19 11.82
N VAL A 322 -19.93 -11.73 12.46
CA VAL A 322 -19.32 -10.43 12.19
C VAL A 322 -18.72 -10.40 10.79
N ARG A 323 -17.91 -11.40 10.42
CA ARG A 323 -17.33 -11.52 9.07
C ARG A 323 -18.41 -11.53 7.98
N ALA A 324 -19.48 -12.30 8.20
CA ALA A 324 -20.59 -12.40 7.27
C ALA A 324 -21.28 -11.04 7.03
N SER A 325 -21.44 -10.21 8.06
CA SER A 325 -21.99 -8.85 7.91
C SER A 325 -21.18 -8.00 6.93
N PHE A 326 -19.85 -8.14 6.89
CA PHE A 326 -18.96 -7.33 6.04
C PHE A 326 -18.64 -7.94 4.67
N ALA A 327 -18.97 -9.21 4.40
CA ALA A 327 -18.48 -9.93 3.23
C ALA A 327 -18.85 -9.26 1.89
N ALA A 328 -20.10 -8.80 1.75
CA ALA A 328 -20.56 -8.09 0.55
C ALA A 328 -19.89 -6.72 0.40
N ALA A 329 -19.72 -5.99 1.51
CA ALA A 329 -19.03 -4.71 1.54
C ALA A 329 -17.56 -4.84 1.15
N ALA A 330 -16.87 -5.88 1.63
CA ALA A 330 -15.48 -6.19 1.28
C ALA A 330 -15.31 -6.43 -0.22
N ALA A 331 -16.18 -7.22 -0.84
CA ALA A 331 -16.14 -7.47 -2.28
C ALA A 331 -16.47 -6.19 -3.09
N ALA A 332 -17.50 -5.44 -2.68
CA ALA A 332 -17.89 -4.21 -3.34
C ALA A 332 -16.76 -3.15 -3.29
N ASP A 333 -16.11 -2.99 -2.13
CA ASP A 333 -15.00 -2.04 -1.97
C ASP A 333 -13.77 -2.45 -2.74
N LEU A 334 -13.49 -3.75 -2.84
CA LEU A 334 -12.42 -4.25 -3.69
C LEU A 334 -12.67 -3.93 -5.16
N LEU A 335 -13.90 -4.13 -5.65
CA LEU A 335 -14.28 -3.75 -7.01
C LEU A 335 -14.18 -2.23 -7.22
N ARG A 336 -14.64 -1.42 -6.26
CA ARG A 336 -14.48 0.05 -6.29
C ARG A 336 -13.00 0.44 -6.34
N ALA A 337 -12.16 -0.26 -5.59
CA ALA A 337 -10.71 -0.05 -5.58
C ALA A 337 -10.07 -0.44 -6.91
N TYR A 338 -10.53 -1.47 -7.62
CA TYR A 338 -10.09 -1.77 -8.98
C TYR A 338 -10.50 -0.69 -9.98
N HIS A 339 -11.71 -0.14 -9.86
CA HIS A 339 -12.20 0.92 -10.74
C HIS A 339 -11.47 2.25 -10.54
N ARG A 340 -11.21 2.62 -9.29
CA ARG A 340 -10.61 3.92 -8.92
C ARG A 340 -9.09 3.88 -8.83
N GLY A 341 -8.53 2.70 -8.56
CA GLY A 341 -7.13 2.52 -8.25
C GLY A 341 -6.22 2.79 -9.45
N ASP A 342 -5.06 3.37 -9.15
CA ASP A 342 -3.93 3.35 -10.07
C ASP A 342 -3.48 1.89 -10.25
N THR A 343 -3.31 1.46 -11.50
CA THR A 343 -2.75 0.15 -11.84
C THR A 343 -1.42 -0.08 -11.13
N ASP A 344 -0.59 0.96 -11.00
CA ASP A 344 0.72 0.85 -10.34
C ASP A 344 0.57 0.58 -8.84
N LEU A 345 -0.42 1.19 -8.19
CA LEU A 345 -0.75 0.90 -6.79
C LEU A 345 -1.30 -0.51 -6.62
N CYS A 346 -2.18 -0.96 -7.52
CA CYS A 346 -2.72 -2.31 -7.50
C CYS A 346 -1.61 -3.35 -7.68
N TYR A 347 -0.74 -3.14 -8.67
CA TYR A 347 0.39 -4.02 -8.91
C TYR A 347 1.34 -4.05 -7.71
N ASN A 348 1.74 -2.91 -7.17
CA ASN A 348 2.62 -2.87 -5.99
C ASN A 348 1.99 -3.55 -4.77
N PHE A 349 0.69 -3.38 -4.59
CA PHE A 349 -0.05 -4.06 -3.53
C PHE A 349 0.02 -5.58 -3.69
N PHE A 350 -0.37 -6.13 -4.83
CA PHE A 350 -0.42 -7.58 -5.02
C PHE A 350 0.94 -8.25 -5.22
N SER A 351 1.90 -7.58 -5.88
CA SER A 351 3.22 -8.15 -6.20
C SER A 351 4.25 -8.00 -5.09
N MET A 352 4.13 -6.98 -4.24
CA MET A 352 5.11 -6.73 -3.17
C MET A 352 4.50 -6.83 -1.79
N TRP A 353 3.38 -6.14 -1.54
CA TRP A 353 2.82 -6.08 -0.19
C TRP A 353 2.22 -7.42 0.24
N VAL A 354 1.39 -8.05 -0.60
CA VAL A 354 0.74 -9.32 -0.25
C VAL A 354 1.76 -10.42 0.05
N PRO A 355 2.83 -10.63 -0.76
CA PRO A 355 3.88 -11.58 -0.41
C PRO A 355 4.62 -11.25 0.89
N ALA A 356 4.94 -9.97 1.12
CA ALA A 356 5.60 -9.54 2.37
C ALA A 356 4.73 -9.81 3.60
N LEU A 357 3.43 -9.52 3.49
CA LEU A 357 2.43 -9.81 4.50
C LEU A 357 2.32 -11.31 4.80
N ALA A 358 2.25 -12.15 3.77
CA ALA A 358 2.14 -13.60 3.93
C ALA A 358 3.33 -14.20 4.70
N VAL A 359 4.53 -13.63 4.57
CA VAL A 359 5.71 -14.05 5.34
C VAL A 359 5.64 -13.60 6.80
N ALA A 360 5.04 -12.44 7.05
CA ALA A 360 5.04 -11.81 8.37
C ALA A 360 3.85 -12.22 9.27
N THR A 361 2.71 -12.64 8.70
CA THR A 361 1.49 -12.97 9.47
C THR A 361 1.31 -14.47 9.63
N SER A 362 2.03 -15.07 10.59
CA SER A 362 2.07 -16.53 10.77
C SER A 362 0.75 -17.27 11.10
N PRO A 363 -0.36 -16.67 11.57
CA PRO A 363 -1.62 -17.43 11.72
C PRO A 363 -2.69 -17.13 10.67
N LEU A 364 -2.51 -16.13 9.80
CA LEU A 364 -3.52 -15.76 8.80
C LEU A 364 -3.08 -16.17 7.41
N ASP A 365 -3.87 -17.01 6.74
CA ASP A 365 -3.75 -17.20 5.29
C ASP A 365 -4.37 -15.99 4.57
N CYS A 366 -3.61 -14.89 4.58
CA CYS A 366 -3.99 -13.64 3.93
C CYS A 366 -4.30 -13.83 2.44
N ARG A 367 -3.64 -14.79 1.78
CA ARG A 367 -3.88 -15.09 0.38
C ARG A 367 -5.24 -15.76 0.19
N ALA A 368 -5.65 -16.68 1.07
CA ALA A 368 -6.98 -17.28 1.01
C ALA A 368 -8.10 -16.25 1.22
N ALA A 369 -7.96 -15.32 2.17
CA ALA A 369 -8.93 -14.25 2.39
C ALA A 369 -9.08 -13.34 1.16
N LEU A 370 -7.95 -12.90 0.59
CA LEU A 370 -7.93 -12.14 -0.66
C LEU A 370 -8.61 -12.89 -1.81
N ARG A 371 -8.37 -14.20 -1.91
CA ARG A 371 -8.97 -15.09 -2.92
C ARG A 371 -10.48 -15.15 -2.79
N THR A 372 -11.01 -15.29 -1.58
CA THR A 372 -12.45 -15.31 -1.34
C THR A 372 -13.12 -14.03 -1.85
N HIS A 373 -12.59 -12.86 -1.49
CA HIS A 373 -13.16 -11.59 -1.93
C HIS A 373 -12.92 -11.31 -3.43
N HIS A 374 -11.75 -11.68 -3.97
CA HIS A 374 -11.46 -11.57 -5.39
C HIS A 374 -12.41 -12.44 -6.23
N ASN A 375 -12.66 -13.68 -5.82
CA ASN A 375 -13.59 -14.59 -6.50
C ASN A 375 -15.02 -14.03 -6.49
N ALA A 376 -15.45 -13.38 -5.40
CA ALA A 376 -16.76 -12.71 -5.35
C ALA A 376 -16.85 -11.53 -6.36
N VAL A 377 -15.76 -10.80 -6.56
CA VAL A 377 -15.65 -9.78 -7.61
C VAL A 377 -15.70 -10.42 -9.00
N MET A 378 -14.92 -11.48 -9.25
CA MET A 378 -14.90 -12.21 -10.52
C MET A 378 -16.28 -12.76 -10.88
N ALA A 379 -17.01 -13.33 -9.91
CA ALA A 379 -18.38 -13.80 -10.12
C ALA A 379 -19.34 -12.65 -10.48
N THR A 380 -19.17 -11.49 -9.85
CA THR A 380 -19.98 -10.30 -10.14
C THR A 380 -19.72 -9.77 -11.54
N LEU A 381 -18.45 -9.68 -11.95
CA LEU A 381 -18.06 -9.27 -13.30
C LEU A 381 -18.50 -10.30 -14.35
N GLY A 382 -18.37 -11.59 -14.05
CA GLY A 382 -18.75 -12.68 -14.94
C GLY A 382 -20.24 -12.72 -15.27
N ARG A 383 -21.11 -12.34 -14.33
CA ARG A 383 -22.57 -12.20 -14.58
C ARG A 383 -22.89 -11.13 -15.63
N GLY A 384 -22.06 -10.09 -15.75
CA GLY A 384 -22.25 -9.02 -16.74
C GLY A 384 -21.77 -9.36 -18.16
N VAL A 385 -21.03 -10.45 -18.34
CA VAL A 385 -20.47 -10.84 -19.66
C VAL A 385 -21.56 -11.35 -20.63
N GLY A 386 -22.80 -11.57 -20.16
CA GLY A 386 -23.95 -12.01 -20.97
C GLY A 386 -25.19 -11.10 -20.94
N ALA A 387 -25.20 -10.04 -20.13
CA ALA A 387 -26.34 -9.13 -19.99
C ALA A 387 -25.90 -7.68 -20.19
N ASP A 388 -26.46 -7.05 -21.24
CA ASP A 388 -26.32 -5.65 -21.67
C ASP A 388 -24.88 -5.03 -21.59
N PRO A 389 -24.15 -4.93 -22.72
CA PRO A 389 -22.75 -4.47 -22.75
C PRO A 389 -22.55 -3.01 -22.29
N ALA A 390 -23.62 -2.21 -22.18
CA ALA A 390 -23.54 -0.81 -21.75
C ALA A 390 -23.38 -0.64 -20.22
N ALA A 391 -23.77 -1.64 -19.40
CA ALA A 391 -23.78 -1.52 -17.94
C ALA A 391 -22.49 -2.03 -17.25
N SER A 392 -21.62 -2.77 -17.96
CA SER A 392 -20.50 -3.51 -17.37
C SER A 392 -19.16 -3.34 -18.10
N SER A 393 -18.88 -2.18 -18.70
CA SER A 393 -17.57 -1.95 -19.33
C SER A 393 -16.52 -1.48 -18.31
N LEU A 394 -15.59 -2.37 -17.95
CA LEU A 394 -14.39 -1.99 -17.22
C LEU A 394 -13.48 -1.14 -18.11
N SER A 395 -12.87 -0.10 -17.56
CA SER A 395 -11.75 0.58 -18.24
C SER A 395 -10.57 -0.39 -18.36
N ALA A 396 -9.65 -0.20 -19.32
CA ALA A 396 -8.48 -1.07 -19.40
C ALA A 396 -7.62 -1.02 -18.13
N GLY A 397 -7.58 0.13 -17.44
CA GLY A 397 -6.90 0.25 -16.15
C GLY A 397 -7.51 -0.67 -15.10
N ALA A 398 -8.84 -0.65 -14.96
CA ALA A 398 -9.54 -1.52 -14.03
C ALA A 398 -9.45 -3.01 -14.42
N ALA A 399 -9.54 -3.32 -15.73
CA ALA A 399 -9.32 -4.66 -16.25
C ALA A 399 -7.91 -5.18 -15.93
N LEU A 400 -6.88 -4.34 -16.10
CA LEU A 400 -5.51 -4.67 -15.75
C LEU A 400 -5.35 -4.88 -14.24
N CYS A 401 -5.99 -4.07 -13.39
CA CYS A 401 -6.00 -4.27 -11.93
C CYS A 401 -6.61 -5.63 -11.54
N VAL A 402 -7.74 -6.01 -12.13
CA VAL A 402 -8.41 -7.30 -11.89
C VAL A 402 -7.51 -8.45 -12.32
N MET A 403 -6.93 -8.40 -13.52
CA MET A 403 -6.05 -9.47 -14.02
C MET A 403 -4.76 -9.60 -13.19
N VAL A 404 -4.17 -8.49 -12.77
CA VAL A 404 -3.01 -8.49 -11.86
C VAL A 404 -3.38 -9.13 -10.53
N ALA A 405 -4.53 -8.77 -9.95
CA ALA A 405 -5.02 -9.37 -8.71
C ALA A 405 -5.22 -10.88 -8.87
N GLU A 406 -5.88 -11.33 -9.95
CA GLU A 406 -6.12 -12.75 -10.22
C GLU A 406 -4.80 -13.54 -10.21
N ILE A 407 -3.80 -13.09 -10.98
CA ILE A 407 -2.50 -13.78 -11.06
C ILE A 407 -1.80 -13.92 -9.70
N HIS A 408 -1.83 -12.88 -8.87
CA HIS A 408 -1.07 -12.84 -7.62
C HIS A 408 -1.81 -13.48 -6.43
N VAL A 409 -3.14 -13.54 -6.51
CA VAL A 409 -3.99 -14.17 -5.49
C VAL A 409 -4.07 -15.69 -5.71
N GLN A 410 -3.99 -16.14 -6.96
CA GLN A 410 -3.76 -17.55 -7.24
C GLN A 410 -2.33 -17.96 -6.90
N GLU A 411 -2.13 -19.21 -6.48
CA GLU A 411 -0.77 -19.70 -6.19
C GLU A 411 0.07 -19.73 -7.47
N ALA A 412 1.34 -19.33 -7.35
CA ALA A 412 2.27 -19.30 -8.47
C ALA A 412 2.44 -20.72 -9.04
N GLY A 413 2.36 -20.83 -10.37
CA GLY A 413 2.47 -22.12 -11.07
C GLY A 413 1.19 -22.95 -11.09
N LEU A 414 0.14 -22.61 -10.32
CA LEU A 414 -1.16 -23.25 -10.48
C LEU A 414 -1.94 -22.64 -11.65
N PRO A 415 -2.71 -23.45 -12.39
CA PRO A 415 -3.57 -22.92 -13.44
C PRO A 415 -4.68 -22.04 -12.88
N LEU A 416 -5.13 -21.08 -13.70
CA LEU A 416 -6.32 -20.29 -13.35
C LEU A 416 -7.57 -21.18 -13.29
N PRO A 417 -8.56 -20.84 -12.43
CA PRO A 417 -9.85 -21.49 -12.45
C PRO A 417 -10.48 -21.42 -13.85
N GLU A 418 -10.94 -22.54 -14.39
CA GLU A 418 -11.49 -22.59 -15.75
C GLU A 418 -12.70 -21.65 -15.93
N SER A 419 -13.49 -21.45 -14.86
CA SER A 419 -14.60 -20.51 -14.81
C SER A 419 -14.18 -19.05 -15.00
N HIS A 420 -12.92 -18.70 -14.72
CA HIS A 420 -12.40 -17.34 -14.85
C HIS A 420 -11.80 -17.06 -16.24
N VAL A 421 -11.45 -18.10 -17.01
CA VAL A 421 -10.77 -17.97 -18.31
C VAL A 421 -11.54 -17.10 -19.32
N PRO A 422 -12.88 -17.25 -19.49
CA PRO A 422 -13.64 -16.40 -20.42
C PRO A 422 -13.60 -14.92 -20.02
N LEU A 423 -13.71 -14.62 -18.72
CA LEU A 423 -13.63 -13.26 -18.20
C LEU A 423 -12.22 -12.68 -18.40
N MET A 424 -11.17 -13.43 -18.04
CA MET A 424 -9.77 -13.02 -18.27
C MET A 424 -9.50 -12.71 -19.75
N THR A 425 -10.05 -13.50 -20.66
CA THR A 425 -9.96 -13.27 -22.11
C THR A 425 -10.61 -11.93 -22.50
N SER A 426 -11.81 -11.65 -21.98
CA SER A 426 -12.53 -10.40 -22.23
C SER A 426 -11.79 -9.17 -21.67
N LEU A 427 -11.25 -9.28 -20.46
CA LEU A 427 -10.44 -8.24 -19.81
C LEU A 427 -9.17 -7.96 -20.62
N LEU A 428 -8.45 -9.00 -21.04
CA LEU A 428 -7.24 -8.84 -21.84
C LEU A 428 -7.53 -8.23 -23.21
N ARG A 429 -8.64 -8.60 -23.85
CA ARG A 429 -9.08 -7.97 -25.10
C ARG A 429 -9.32 -6.47 -24.94
N THR A 430 -9.95 -6.07 -23.83
CA THR A 430 -10.17 -4.65 -23.49
C THR A 430 -8.83 -3.91 -23.35
N VAL A 431 -7.86 -4.53 -22.66
CA VAL A 431 -6.50 -3.96 -22.53
C VAL A 431 -5.78 -3.88 -23.87
N ASN A 432 -5.81 -4.93 -24.67
CA ASN A 432 -5.20 -4.98 -26.00
C ASN A 432 -5.79 -3.93 -26.96
N GLN A 433 -7.10 -3.67 -26.90
CA GLN A 433 -7.74 -2.63 -27.71
C GLN A 433 -7.23 -1.24 -27.34
N GLN A 434 -7.12 -0.94 -26.04
CA GLN A 434 -6.56 0.35 -25.59
C GLN A 434 -5.08 0.47 -25.96
N LEU A 435 -4.30 -0.60 -25.82
CA LEU A 435 -2.89 -0.64 -26.21
C LEU A 435 -2.70 -0.40 -27.71
N ARG A 436 -3.52 -1.02 -28.57
CA ARG A 436 -3.51 -0.75 -30.03
C ARG A 436 -3.77 0.71 -30.34
N SER A 437 -4.76 1.31 -29.69
CA SER A 437 -5.07 2.74 -29.85
C SER A 437 -3.87 3.60 -29.48
N HIS A 438 -3.22 3.31 -28.35
CA HIS A 438 -2.01 4.01 -27.93
C HIS A 438 -0.85 3.87 -28.93
N CYS A 439 -0.54 2.66 -29.38
CA CYS A 439 0.54 2.43 -30.35
C CYS A 439 0.29 3.15 -31.68
N ARG A 440 -0.97 3.24 -32.14
CA ARG A 440 -1.33 4.02 -33.34
C ARG A 440 -1.08 5.52 -33.14
N ILE A 441 -1.47 6.07 -31.98
CA ILE A 441 -1.26 7.48 -31.65
C ILE A 441 0.23 7.81 -31.58
N GLU A 442 1.03 6.98 -30.90
CA GLU A 442 2.49 7.20 -30.81
C GLU A 442 3.18 7.05 -32.19
N ALA A 443 2.77 6.08 -33.01
CA ALA A 443 3.28 5.94 -34.37
C ALA A 443 2.95 7.15 -35.25
N GLN A 444 1.77 7.75 -35.09
CA GLN A 444 1.39 8.97 -35.80
C GLN A 444 2.23 10.16 -35.34
N ARG A 445 2.41 10.35 -34.02
CA ARG A 445 3.27 11.41 -33.46
C ARG A 445 4.72 11.35 -33.96
N GLN A 446 5.25 10.15 -34.16
CA GLN A 446 6.59 9.96 -34.71
C GLN A 446 6.68 10.34 -36.20
N ARG A 447 5.63 10.10 -36.99
CA ARG A 447 5.57 10.47 -38.41
C ARG A 447 5.43 11.97 -38.62
N ASP A 448 4.68 12.65 -37.75
CA ASP A 448 4.43 14.09 -37.84
C ASP A 448 5.64 14.95 -37.36
N GLY A 449 6.83 14.34 -37.25
CA GLY A 449 8.10 15.04 -37.11
C GLY A 449 8.31 15.82 -35.80
N GLY A 450 7.52 15.56 -34.77
CA GLY A 450 7.67 16.23 -33.46
C GLY A 450 7.51 17.76 -33.50
N GLN A 451 7.10 18.36 -34.63
CA GLN A 451 7.01 19.82 -34.81
C GLN A 451 5.81 20.46 -34.11
N HIS A 452 5.01 19.70 -33.37
CA HIS A 452 3.92 20.23 -32.53
C HIS A 452 4.13 19.80 -31.07
N SER A 453 5.14 20.37 -30.41
CA SER A 453 5.25 20.29 -28.96
C SER A 453 5.77 21.60 -28.38
N THR A 454 4.82 22.45 -27.96
CA THR A 454 4.93 23.32 -26.78
C THR A 454 3.64 24.07 -26.42
N ASN A 455 2.53 23.94 -27.16
CA ASN A 455 1.24 24.40 -26.66
C ASN A 455 0.55 23.32 -25.82
N ALA A 456 1.14 23.04 -24.66
CA ALA A 456 0.55 22.29 -23.56
C ALA A 456 -0.48 23.14 -22.79
N SER A 457 -1.41 23.79 -23.51
CA SER A 457 -2.54 24.54 -22.93
C SER A 457 -3.91 23.97 -23.30
N GLY A 458 -3.95 22.88 -24.07
CA GLY A 458 -5.13 22.04 -24.21
C GLY A 458 -5.21 21.01 -23.08
N ALA A 459 -5.49 21.44 -21.86
CA ALA A 459 -5.95 20.57 -20.79
C ALA A 459 -7.34 20.02 -21.17
N SER A 460 -7.39 19.13 -22.17
CA SER A 460 -8.56 18.27 -22.35
C SER A 460 -8.59 17.34 -21.14
N SER A 461 -9.76 17.31 -20.51
CA SER A 461 -10.14 16.61 -19.27
C SER A 461 -10.03 15.08 -19.31
N GLN A 462 -8.99 14.53 -19.96
CA GLN A 462 -8.72 13.10 -19.97
C GLN A 462 -8.02 12.72 -18.67
N GLY A 463 -8.79 12.14 -17.75
CA GLY A 463 -8.27 11.70 -16.46
C GLY A 463 -7.04 10.76 -16.59
N PRO A 464 -6.18 10.70 -15.57
CA PRO A 464 -4.93 9.92 -15.55
C PRO A 464 -5.12 8.42 -15.81
N SER A 465 -6.34 7.90 -15.68
CA SER A 465 -6.67 6.51 -16.01
C SER A 465 -6.60 6.18 -17.51
N ARG A 466 -6.67 7.16 -18.41
CA ARG A 466 -6.72 6.94 -19.88
C ARG A 466 -5.36 6.89 -20.57
N LEU A 467 -4.30 7.45 -19.97
CA LEU A 467 -2.96 7.46 -20.57
C LEU A 467 -2.25 6.13 -20.33
N TRP A 468 -1.75 5.52 -21.41
CA TRP A 468 -0.88 4.35 -21.32
C TRP A 468 0.52 4.78 -20.86
N THR A 469 1.11 4.07 -19.90
CA THR A 469 2.40 4.44 -19.30
C THR A 469 3.42 3.31 -19.46
N VAL A 470 4.69 3.64 -19.27
CA VAL A 470 5.80 2.68 -19.25
C VAL A 470 5.61 1.65 -18.14
N ALA A 471 5.14 2.09 -16.95
CA ALA A 471 4.85 1.21 -15.82
C ALA A 471 3.74 0.19 -16.16
N ARG A 472 2.64 0.63 -16.79
CA ARG A 472 1.59 -0.28 -17.28
C ARG A 472 2.10 -1.28 -18.31
N SER A 473 3.04 -0.87 -19.16
CA SER A 473 3.67 -1.76 -20.14
C SER A 473 4.47 -2.87 -19.45
N SER A 474 5.26 -2.56 -18.42
CA SER A 474 5.95 -3.59 -17.62
C SER A 474 4.99 -4.48 -16.83
N HIS A 475 3.92 -3.92 -16.24
CA HIS A 475 2.93 -4.73 -15.53
C HIS A 475 2.22 -5.70 -16.46
N LEU A 476 1.84 -5.26 -17.67
CA LEU A 476 1.26 -6.13 -18.69
C LEU A 476 2.28 -7.17 -19.16
N ALA A 477 3.55 -6.82 -19.37
CA ALA A 477 4.60 -7.76 -19.77
C ALA A 477 4.76 -8.92 -18.77
N VAL A 478 4.79 -8.60 -17.47
CA VAL A 478 4.84 -9.62 -16.41
C VAL A 478 3.59 -10.50 -16.42
N LEU A 479 2.40 -9.88 -16.49
CA LEU A 479 1.13 -10.59 -16.55
C LEU A 479 1.06 -11.56 -17.73
N LEU A 480 1.44 -11.12 -18.92
CA LEU A 480 1.42 -11.95 -20.13
C LEU A 480 2.44 -13.09 -20.06
N SER A 481 3.63 -12.83 -19.50
CA SER A 481 4.64 -13.87 -19.25
C SER A 481 4.12 -14.94 -18.30
N ASP A 482 3.48 -14.54 -17.20
CA ASP A 482 2.91 -15.47 -16.22
C ASP A 482 1.73 -16.27 -16.80
N LEU A 483 0.82 -15.64 -17.56
CA LEU A 483 -0.24 -16.36 -18.26
C LEU A 483 0.32 -17.37 -19.26
N GLN A 484 1.30 -16.99 -20.08
CA GLN A 484 1.92 -17.89 -21.04
C GLN A 484 2.54 -19.10 -20.34
N THR A 485 3.34 -18.89 -19.29
CA THR A 485 3.98 -19.99 -18.55
C THR A 485 2.98 -20.96 -17.90
N ARG A 486 1.91 -20.45 -17.27
CA ARG A 486 0.86 -21.29 -16.64
C ARG A 486 0.12 -22.18 -17.63
N PHE A 487 -0.01 -21.76 -18.89
CA PHE A 487 -0.76 -22.51 -19.90
C PHE A 487 0.13 -23.27 -20.89
N SER A 488 1.42 -22.94 -21.00
CA SER A 488 2.36 -23.59 -21.93
C SER A 488 3.22 -24.71 -21.31
N GLY A 489 3.33 -24.84 -19.97
CA GLY A 489 4.45 -25.57 -19.34
C GLY A 489 4.19 -26.63 -18.27
N GLY A 490 2.99 -27.21 -18.12
CA GLY A 490 2.74 -28.22 -17.07
C GLY A 490 3.09 -29.66 -17.46
N PRO A 491 4.09 -30.33 -16.85
CA PRO A 491 4.29 -31.77 -17.04
C PRO A 491 3.08 -32.52 -16.47
N GLY A 492 2.31 -33.19 -17.34
CA GLY A 492 1.12 -33.95 -16.97
C GLY A 492 -0.22 -33.35 -17.40
N ARG A 493 -0.26 -32.18 -18.05
CA ARG A 493 -1.50 -31.67 -18.65
C ARG A 493 -1.79 -32.39 -19.98
N GLY A 494 -2.68 -33.38 -19.91
CA GLY A 494 -3.24 -34.06 -21.08
C GLY A 494 -3.82 -33.08 -22.10
N ALA A 495 -3.70 -33.45 -23.37
CA ALA A 495 -3.89 -32.64 -24.59
C ALA A 495 -5.33 -32.16 -24.89
N SER A 496 -6.08 -31.72 -23.88
CA SER A 496 -7.42 -31.15 -24.03
C SER A 496 -7.43 -29.67 -23.64
N SER A 497 -6.67 -28.85 -24.37
CA SER A 497 -6.77 -27.39 -24.24
C SER A 497 -8.20 -26.98 -24.66
N SER A 498 -9.05 -26.62 -23.69
CA SER A 498 -10.37 -26.04 -23.96
C SER A 498 -10.25 -24.86 -24.94
N ALA A 499 -11.22 -24.70 -25.84
CA ALA A 499 -11.28 -23.57 -26.77
C ALA A 499 -11.16 -22.21 -26.06
N ALA A 500 -11.62 -22.12 -24.80
CA ALA A 500 -11.48 -20.93 -23.97
C ALA A 500 -10.00 -20.60 -23.66
N VAL A 501 -9.17 -21.61 -23.38
CA VAL A 501 -7.73 -21.45 -23.10
C VAL A 501 -6.97 -21.06 -24.37
N ALA A 502 -7.30 -21.67 -25.51
CA ALA A 502 -6.72 -21.30 -26.81
C ALA A 502 -7.01 -19.83 -27.16
N ASN A 503 -8.24 -19.36 -26.92
CA ASN A 503 -8.61 -17.96 -27.12
C ASN A 503 -7.85 -17.01 -26.20
N LEU A 504 -7.65 -17.39 -24.92
CA LEU A 504 -6.84 -16.60 -23.99
C LEU A 504 -5.38 -16.49 -24.48
N LEU A 505 -4.78 -17.61 -24.89
CA LEU A 505 -3.41 -17.64 -25.40
C LEU A 505 -3.23 -16.81 -26.69
N ALA A 506 -4.24 -16.78 -27.57
CA ALA A 506 -4.23 -15.92 -28.74
C ALA A 506 -4.21 -14.43 -28.36
N GLU A 507 -5.01 -14.02 -27.37
CA GLU A 507 -4.98 -12.65 -26.84
C GLU A 507 -3.66 -12.33 -26.11
N VAL A 508 -3.04 -13.31 -25.46
CA VAL A 508 -1.71 -13.17 -24.83
C VAL A 508 -0.65 -12.91 -25.89
N ALA A 509 -0.58 -13.75 -26.93
CA ALA A 509 0.36 -13.57 -28.03
C ALA A 509 0.18 -12.20 -28.70
N GLN A 510 -1.06 -11.78 -28.91
CA GLN A 510 -1.36 -10.46 -29.46
C GLN A 510 -0.92 -9.32 -28.53
N GLY A 511 -1.09 -9.46 -27.22
CA GLY A 511 -0.60 -8.47 -26.25
C GLY A 511 0.93 -8.33 -26.28
N LEU A 512 1.65 -9.45 -26.38
CA LEU A 512 3.11 -9.45 -26.47
C LEU A 512 3.63 -8.77 -27.74
N GLU A 513 2.98 -9.01 -28.88
CA GLU A 513 3.28 -8.33 -30.15
C GLU A 513 3.12 -6.80 -30.03
N LEU A 514 2.06 -6.35 -29.35
CA LEU A 514 1.79 -4.93 -29.15
C LEU A 514 2.77 -4.27 -28.18
N LEU A 515 3.30 -5.02 -27.21
CA LEU A 515 4.29 -4.54 -26.25
C LEU A 515 5.69 -4.39 -26.84
N ARG A 516 6.05 -5.16 -27.88
CA ARG A 516 7.39 -5.13 -28.48
C ARG A 516 7.96 -3.72 -28.68
N PRO A 517 7.29 -2.77 -29.37
CA PRO A 517 7.83 -1.42 -29.55
C PRO A 517 7.98 -0.65 -28.22
N LEU A 518 7.11 -0.91 -27.25
CA LEU A 518 7.10 -0.25 -25.93
C LEU A 518 8.14 -0.80 -24.95
N LEU A 519 8.73 -1.95 -25.25
CA LEU A 519 9.80 -2.55 -24.46
C LEU A 519 11.19 -2.33 -25.10
N SER A 520 11.28 -1.67 -26.25
CA SER A 520 12.55 -1.43 -26.95
C SER A 520 13.58 -0.68 -26.08
N MET A 521 14.86 -1.00 -26.25
CA MET A 521 15.93 -0.37 -25.47
C MET A 521 15.95 1.16 -25.59
N GLY A 522 15.70 1.72 -26.79
CA GLY A 522 15.64 3.18 -26.95
C GLY A 522 14.51 3.85 -26.14
N LEU A 523 13.39 3.15 -25.93
CA LEU A 523 12.32 3.64 -25.05
C LEU A 523 12.69 3.47 -23.58
N ILE A 524 13.34 2.37 -23.21
CA ILE A 524 13.83 2.12 -21.85
C ILE A 524 14.90 3.15 -21.45
N GLU A 525 15.83 3.49 -22.34
CA GLU A 525 16.86 4.50 -22.07
C GLU A 525 16.25 5.90 -21.88
N SER A 526 15.23 6.24 -22.67
CA SER A 526 14.63 7.58 -22.63
C SER A 526 13.55 7.76 -21.55
N ARG A 527 12.75 6.73 -21.27
CA ARG A 527 11.56 6.79 -20.40
C ARG A 527 11.49 5.66 -19.38
N GLY A 528 12.39 4.68 -19.46
CA GLY A 528 12.43 3.55 -18.55
C GLY A 528 12.74 3.96 -17.12
N THR A 529 12.34 3.09 -16.20
CA THR A 529 12.45 3.31 -14.76
C THR A 529 13.10 2.08 -14.15
N ALA A 530 13.76 2.23 -13.00
CA ALA A 530 14.36 1.09 -12.31
C ALA A 530 13.34 -0.01 -12.01
N ARG A 531 12.08 0.38 -11.71
CA ARG A 531 10.98 -0.54 -11.50
C ARG A 531 10.67 -1.34 -12.77
N MET A 532 10.55 -0.67 -13.92
CA MET A 532 10.29 -1.35 -15.20
C MET A 532 11.39 -2.37 -15.51
N VAL A 533 12.65 -1.97 -15.41
CA VAL A 533 13.81 -2.83 -15.69
C VAL A 533 13.82 -4.04 -14.75
N THR A 534 13.60 -3.80 -13.46
CA THR A 534 13.51 -4.85 -12.45
C THR A 534 12.41 -5.85 -12.78
N LEU A 535 11.20 -5.38 -13.11
CA LEU A 535 10.07 -6.25 -13.43
C LEU A 535 10.33 -7.09 -14.68
N LEU A 536 10.89 -6.50 -15.74
CA LEU A 536 11.22 -7.23 -16.97
C LEU A 536 12.29 -8.30 -16.73
N LEU A 537 13.32 -8.00 -15.95
CA LEU A 537 14.42 -8.94 -15.69
C LEU A 537 14.08 -10.01 -14.64
N SER A 538 13.15 -9.74 -13.72
CA SER A 538 12.83 -10.68 -12.62
C SER A 538 11.54 -11.49 -12.85
N ALA A 539 10.57 -10.96 -13.59
CA ALA A 539 9.25 -11.60 -13.73
C ALA A 539 8.67 -11.54 -15.16
N GLY A 540 9.16 -10.62 -16.00
CA GLY A 540 8.67 -10.40 -17.37
C GLY A 540 9.57 -10.99 -18.45
N ARG A 541 10.36 -12.03 -18.12
CA ARG A 541 11.40 -12.56 -19.00
C ARG A 541 10.85 -13.08 -20.32
N GLU A 542 9.77 -13.86 -20.30
CA GLU A 542 9.18 -14.40 -21.54
C GLU A 542 8.72 -13.28 -22.48
N ALA A 543 8.11 -12.22 -21.93
CA ALA A 543 7.77 -11.04 -22.71
C ALA A 543 9.01 -10.31 -23.27
N LEU A 544 10.10 -10.26 -22.52
CA LEU A 544 11.37 -9.67 -22.97
C LEU A 544 12.00 -10.49 -24.11
N LEU A 545 12.01 -11.82 -23.97
CA LEU A 545 12.48 -12.74 -25.01
C LEU A 545 11.61 -12.64 -26.28
N HIS A 546 10.30 -12.49 -26.12
CA HIS A 546 9.37 -12.30 -27.25
C HIS A 546 9.57 -10.95 -27.95
N ALA A 547 9.95 -9.91 -27.19
CA ALA A 547 10.16 -8.57 -27.72
C ALA A 547 11.44 -8.47 -28.57
N GLY A 548 12.57 -8.99 -28.08
CA GLY A 548 13.86 -8.88 -28.80
C GLY A 548 14.90 -9.93 -28.43
N GLY A 549 14.46 -11.05 -27.88
CA GLY A 549 15.28 -12.22 -27.62
C GLY A 549 16.36 -12.03 -26.57
N ALA A 550 17.30 -12.98 -26.54
CA ALA A 550 18.40 -13.01 -25.58
C ALA A 550 19.34 -11.78 -25.69
N ALA A 551 19.45 -11.19 -26.88
CA ALA A 551 20.26 -9.99 -27.09
C ALA A 551 19.70 -8.78 -26.32
N GLN A 552 18.37 -8.59 -26.36
CA GLN A 552 17.72 -7.53 -25.60
C GLN A 552 17.79 -7.79 -24.09
N GLU A 553 17.64 -9.05 -23.65
CA GLU A 553 17.83 -9.42 -22.24
C GLU A 553 19.23 -9.06 -21.74
N ALA A 554 20.28 -9.42 -22.50
CA ALA A 554 21.66 -9.10 -22.14
C ALA A 554 21.92 -7.58 -22.11
N GLN A 555 21.38 -6.82 -23.07
CA GLN A 555 21.47 -5.36 -23.07
C GLN A 555 20.78 -4.75 -21.84
N LEU A 556 19.61 -5.26 -21.47
CA LEU A 556 18.86 -4.78 -20.31
C LEU A 556 19.58 -5.10 -18.99
N GLN A 557 20.22 -6.26 -18.87
CA GLN A 557 21.05 -6.62 -17.71
C GLN A 557 22.27 -5.69 -17.57
N ALA A 558 22.98 -5.43 -18.66
CA ALA A 558 24.10 -4.48 -18.67
C ALA A 558 23.64 -3.06 -18.33
N PHE A 559 22.48 -2.64 -18.87
CA PHE A 559 21.86 -1.36 -18.57
C PHE A 559 21.50 -1.24 -17.08
N ALA A 560 20.93 -2.29 -16.48
CA ALA A 560 20.61 -2.33 -15.06
C ALA A 560 21.87 -2.13 -14.19
N LEU A 561 22.95 -2.84 -14.50
CA LEU A 561 24.24 -2.70 -13.80
C LEU A 561 24.79 -1.26 -13.89
N ALA A 562 24.76 -0.66 -15.08
CA ALA A 562 25.25 0.71 -15.30
C ALA A 562 24.43 1.76 -14.52
N HIS A 563 23.14 1.49 -14.31
CA HIS A 563 22.20 2.41 -13.68
C HIS A 563 21.81 2.02 -12.25
N VAL A 564 22.50 1.09 -11.58
CA VAL A 564 22.15 0.67 -10.20
C VAL A 564 22.02 1.88 -9.27
N ARG A 565 22.89 2.87 -9.43
CA ARG A 565 22.86 4.10 -8.63
C ARG A 565 21.78 5.10 -9.06
N ASP A 566 21.04 4.83 -10.13
CA ASP A 566 20.09 5.75 -10.76
C ASP A 566 18.64 5.35 -10.53
N GLY A 567 18.32 4.92 -9.31
CA GLY A 567 16.95 4.75 -8.85
C GLY A 567 16.55 3.32 -8.50
N PHE A 568 17.42 2.33 -8.71
CA PHE A 568 17.20 0.98 -8.18
C PHE A 568 17.28 1.00 -6.66
N GLY A 569 16.38 0.25 -6.03
CA GLY A 569 16.52 -0.11 -4.64
C GLY A 569 17.33 -1.38 -4.45
N ARG A 570 17.83 -1.61 -3.22
CA ARG A 570 18.53 -2.86 -2.89
C ARG A 570 17.70 -4.10 -3.21
N TRP A 571 16.40 -4.05 -2.90
CA TRP A 571 15.45 -5.13 -3.20
C TRP A 571 15.23 -5.34 -4.69
N ASP A 572 15.28 -4.26 -5.48
CA ASP A 572 15.16 -4.34 -6.94
C ASP A 572 16.36 -5.12 -7.51
N VAL A 573 17.58 -4.78 -7.09
CA VAL A 573 18.81 -5.47 -7.51
C VAL A 573 18.83 -6.93 -7.04
N ALA A 574 18.45 -7.18 -5.78
CA ALA A 574 18.37 -8.54 -5.25
C ALA A 574 17.35 -9.43 -5.99
N ALA A 575 16.24 -8.85 -6.48
CA ALA A 575 15.29 -9.58 -7.32
C ALA A 575 15.90 -9.97 -8.67
N ILE A 576 16.67 -9.08 -9.30
CA ILE A 576 17.38 -9.37 -10.55
C ILE A 576 18.44 -10.46 -10.34
N ILE A 577 19.24 -10.36 -9.27
CA ILE A 577 20.27 -11.35 -8.91
C ILE A 577 19.66 -12.74 -8.76
N ARG A 578 18.60 -12.88 -7.96
CA ARG A 578 17.94 -14.18 -7.71
C ARG A 578 17.43 -14.83 -9.00
N GLU A 579 16.81 -14.06 -9.89
CA GLU A 579 16.32 -14.61 -11.15
C GLU A 579 17.48 -14.99 -12.09
N MET A 580 18.55 -14.20 -12.14
CA MET A 580 19.74 -14.54 -12.92
C MET A 580 20.44 -15.81 -12.41
N GLU A 581 20.49 -16.03 -11.09
CA GLU A 581 21.00 -17.25 -10.45
C GLU A 581 20.17 -18.47 -10.85
N LYS A 582 18.85 -18.41 -10.67
CA LYS A 582 17.93 -19.47 -11.08
C LYS A 582 18.10 -19.85 -12.55
N GLN A 583 18.29 -18.87 -13.41
CA GLN A 583 18.52 -19.12 -14.83
C GLN A 583 19.87 -19.84 -15.09
N LEU A 584 20.94 -19.48 -14.36
CA LEU A 584 22.24 -20.16 -14.44
C LEU A 584 22.16 -21.61 -13.95
N GLU A 585 21.34 -21.89 -12.93
CA GLU A 585 21.09 -23.25 -12.45
C GLU A 585 20.32 -24.10 -13.48
N SER A 586 19.42 -23.47 -14.24
CA SER A 586 18.62 -24.15 -15.28
C SER A 586 19.37 -24.37 -16.60
N SER A 587 20.46 -23.66 -16.86
CA SER A 587 21.24 -23.79 -18.10
C SER A 587 22.25 -24.93 -18.00
N SER A 588 22.03 -26.01 -18.75
CA SER A 588 22.87 -27.21 -18.77
C SER A 588 24.11 -27.13 -19.69
N SER A 589 24.42 -25.96 -20.27
CA SER A 589 25.44 -25.81 -21.33
C SER A 589 26.46 -24.70 -21.05
N SER A 590 27.76 -25.04 -21.07
CA SER A 590 28.89 -24.10 -20.97
C SER A 590 29.43 -23.73 -22.37
N SER A 591 29.98 -22.54 -22.67
CA SER A 591 31.22 -22.03 -22.06
C SER A 591 31.51 -20.53 -22.31
N GLY A 592 30.59 -19.75 -22.90
CA GLY A 592 30.81 -18.32 -23.20
C GLY A 592 29.77 -17.36 -22.59
N ALA A 593 28.48 -17.59 -22.88
CA ALA A 593 27.39 -16.76 -22.37
C ALA A 593 27.28 -16.80 -20.84
N ASP A 594 27.54 -17.97 -20.25
CA ASP A 594 27.56 -18.15 -18.80
C ASP A 594 28.65 -17.33 -18.11
N ALA A 595 29.82 -17.17 -18.75
CA ALA A 595 30.93 -16.40 -18.19
C ALA A 595 30.57 -14.91 -18.15
N GLN A 596 29.99 -14.38 -19.22
CA GLN A 596 29.50 -12.99 -19.26
C GLN A 596 28.40 -12.76 -18.22
N LYS A 597 27.46 -13.70 -18.11
CA LYS A 597 26.35 -13.63 -17.15
C LYS A 597 26.82 -13.69 -15.70
N ARG A 598 27.82 -14.53 -15.39
CA ARG A 598 28.46 -14.56 -14.06
C ARG A 598 29.18 -13.25 -13.76
N GLY A 599 29.90 -12.67 -14.73
CA GLY A 599 30.54 -11.36 -14.56
C GLY A 599 29.54 -10.24 -14.26
N LEU A 600 28.40 -10.22 -14.96
CA LEU A 600 27.30 -9.29 -14.66
C LEU A 600 26.70 -9.53 -13.27
N LEU A 601 26.50 -10.79 -12.90
CA LEU A 601 25.95 -11.17 -11.60
C LEU A 601 26.85 -10.71 -10.45
N ASP A 602 28.17 -10.90 -10.58
CA ASP A 602 29.14 -10.45 -9.58
C ASP A 602 29.19 -8.92 -9.49
N GLY A 603 29.09 -8.23 -10.63
CA GLY A 603 28.94 -6.78 -10.68
C GLY A 603 27.67 -6.30 -9.95
N LEU A 604 26.54 -6.96 -10.17
CA LEU A 604 25.27 -6.62 -9.50
C LEU A 604 25.33 -6.89 -8.00
N ARG A 605 25.94 -8.01 -7.57
CA ARG A 605 26.14 -8.32 -6.14
C ARG A 605 27.01 -7.27 -5.44
N ALA A 606 28.11 -6.87 -6.08
CA ALA A 606 28.97 -5.81 -5.56
C ALA A 606 28.21 -4.47 -5.46
N ALA A 607 27.37 -4.16 -6.45
CA ALA A 607 26.55 -2.95 -6.44
C ALA A 607 25.43 -3.01 -5.39
N GLU A 608 24.77 -4.16 -5.21
CA GLU A 608 23.74 -4.40 -4.19
C GLU A 608 24.27 -4.11 -2.77
N GLN A 609 25.50 -4.55 -2.47
CA GLN A 609 26.14 -4.34 -1.17
C GLN A 609 26.41 -2.86 -0.88
N GLN A 610 26.54 -2.03 -1.91
CA GLN A 610 26.73 -0.58 -1.78
C GLN A 610 25.40 0.17 -1.61
N LEU A 611 24.26 -0.46 -1.90
CA LEU A 611 22.94 0.15 -1.74
C LEU A 611 22.48 0.10 -0.26
N PRO A 612 21.79 1.14 0.22
CA PRO A 612 21.34 1.21 1.60
C PRO A 612 20.32 0.10 1.92
N LEU A 613 20.53 -0.62 3.03
CA LEU A 613 19.52 -1.50 3.61
C LEU A 613 18.37 -0.68 4.19
N ARG A 614 17.21 -0.80 3.55
CA ARG A 614 15.96 -0.29 4.10
C ARG A 614 15.23 -1.41 4.81
N GLN A 615 14.90 -1.14 6.07
CA GLN A 615 13.77 -1.76 6.72
C GLN A 615 12.56 -0.97 6.22
N TRP A 616 11.75 -1.56 5.34
CA TRP A 616 10.50 -0.95 4.92
C TRP A 616 9.49 -1.24 6.02
N TRP A 617 9.08 -0.21 6.78
CA TRP A 617 8.27 -0.26 8.01
C TRP A 617 6.77 -0.06 7.77
#